data_AF-A0A538IIH0-F1
#
_entry.id   AF-A0A538IIH0-F1
#
_cell.length_a   1.000
_cell.length_b   1.000
_cell.length_c   1.000
_cell.angle_alpha   90.00
_cell.angle_beta   90.00
_cell.angle_gamma   90.00
#
_symmetry.space_group_name_H-M   'P 1'
#
loop_
_entity.id
_entity.type
_entity.pdbx_description
1 polymer ?
#
loop_
_entity_poly.entity_id
_entity_poly.type
_entity_poly.pdbx_seq_one_letter_code
_entity_poly.pdbx_strand_id
1 'polypeptide(L)'
;MRGLLAAGLAALAAAVLASPALGSTRTAPTAPIFDSKGHLVGTPFVPKKPQASLTQKQALRNFERYPKVASWLSRYPRSGRSDEETYDAKSGEWTVKIWWGDAGEIAEGKVLDADGSVVEAWTGPQVAWGMARGSPGAFGGTAINNPWIWGAFCLVFLVGLGDFRRLFSLRNLDLLFLLSPTASLWYFNHGDVFTAVPLFYPLLVWVVLRGTWIGVRNRGTPGAPRWPVWVLLGATIFLAGFRIGLNVERSNVIDVGYSGVIGAERIVNGQAPWGNFPVEHTRKSCGPADASGEIRNWIQTNGRCESANPEGDTYGPAAYESYIPGYLALGWSGKWDSLPAAHFASIAFDL
;
A
#
# COMPACT_ATOMS: atom_id res chain seq x y z
N MET A 1 -19.72 37.35 -54.77
CA MET A 1 -19.70 37.15 -53.30
C MET A 1 -18.23 37.18 -52.86
N ARG A 2 -17.48 38.27 -52.63
CA ARG A 2 -17.74 39.68 -52.27
C ARG A 2 -18.71 39.83 -51.10
N GLY A 3 -18.13 39.99 -49.91
CA GLY A 3 -18.82 40.29 -48.65
C GLY A 3 -18.89 39.09 -47.71
N LEU A 4 -17.85 38.89 -46.87
CA LEU A 4 -17.91 38.24 -45.53
C LEU A 4 -16.53 37.89 -44.92
N LEU A 5 -15.41 38.35 -45.49
CA LEU A 5 -14.05 38.18 -44.91
C LEU A 5 -13.43 39.50 -44.44
N ALA A 6 -14.24 40.45 -43.97
CA ALA A 6 -13.80 41.80 -43.58
C ALA A 6 -14.23 42.22 -42.16
N ALA A 7 -14.51 41.25 -41.27
CA ALA A 7 -14.88 41.52 -39.87
C ALA A 7 -13.99 40.78 -38.84
N GLY A 8 -12.83 40.25 -39.26
CA GLY A 8 -11.89 39.52 -38.40
C GLY A 8 -10.52 40.18 -38.19
N LEU A 9 -10.28 41.36 -38.76
CA LEU A 9 -8.94 42.00 -38.81
C LEU A 9 -8.87 43.39 -38.15
N ALA A 10 -9.93 43.85 -37.49
CA ALA A 10 -9.97 45.16 -36.83
C ALA A 10 -9.97 45.09 -35.29
N ALA A 11 -9.64 43.94 -34.69
CA ALA A 11 -9.46 43.79 -33.24
C ALA A 11 -8.01 43.45 -32.83
N LEU A 12 -7.06 43.45 -33.78
CA LEU A 12 -5.64 43.12 -33.54
C LEU A 12 -4.68 44.29 -33.75
N ALA A 13 -5.19 45.52 -33.93
CA ALA A 13 -4.37 46.71 -34.22
C ALA A 13 -4.62 47.90 -33.26
N ALA A 14 -5.01 47.61 -32.02
CA ALA A 14 -5.12 48.61 -30.94
C ALA A 14 -4.31 48.23 -29.67
N ALA A 15 -3.28 47.38 -29.82
CA ALA A 15 -2.41 46.95 -28.74
C ALA A 15 -0.93 47.31 -28.97
N VAL A 16 -0.67 48.43 -29.64
CA VAL A 16 0.62 49.12 -29.56
C VAL A 16 0.44 50.28 -28.60
N LEU A 17 1.34 50.38 -27.60
CA LEU A 17 1.50 51.44 -26.59
C LEU A 17 0.99 51.19 -25.15
N ALA A 18 1.01 49.95 -24.66
CA ALA A 18 1.12 49.73 -23.21
C ALA A 18 2.52 49.20 -22.90
N SER A 19 3.40 50.10 -22.45
CA SER A 19 4.72 49.76 -21.93
C SER A 19 4.60 48.64 -20.88
N PRO A 20 5.39 47.56 -20.94
CA PRO A 20 5.53 46.73 -19.76
C PRO A 20 6.31 47.58 -18.77
N ALA A 21 5.62 48.12 -17.77
CA ALA A 21 6.26 48.47 -16.52
C ALA A 21 6.84 47.16 -15.99
N LEU A 22 8.11 46.92 -16.32
CA LEU A 22 8.97 45.97 -15.62
C LEU A 22 8.94 46.40 -14.17
N GLY A 23 7.99 45.83 -13.42
CA GLY A 23 8.04 45.81 -11.97
C GLY A 23 9.37 45.15 -11.63
N SER A 24 10.34 45.98 -11.26
CA SER A 24 11.62 45.53 -10.76
C SER A 24 11.33 44.68 -9.53
N THR A 25 11.26 43.37 -9.72
CA THR A 25 11.42 42.41 -8.62
C THR A 25 12.86 42.58 -8.16
N ARG A 26 13.08 43.54 -7.26
CA ARG A 26 14.30 43.59 -6.46
C ARG A 26 14.40 42.23 -5.77
N THR A 27 15.31 41.40 -6.25
CA THR A 27 15.79 40.25 -5.50
C THR A 27 16.28 40.79 -4.16
N ALA A 28 15.64 40.35 -3.08
CA ALA A 28 16.03 40.77 -1.74
C ALA A 28 17.50 40.38 -1.52
N PRO A 29 18.35 41.29 -1.04
CA PRO A 29 19.76 41.00 -0.82
C PRO A 29 19.89 39.86 0.18
N THR A 30 20.58 38.78 -0.20
CA THR A 30 20.80 37.58 0.64
C THR A 30 22.03 37.70 1.54
N ALA A 31 22.81 38.78 1.40
CA ALA A 31 23.98 39.10 2.22
C ALA A 31 23.86 40.50 2.87
N PRO A 32 24.51 40.75 4.02
CA PRO A 32 24.55 42.06 4.63
C PRO A 32 25.22 43.08 3.71
N ILE A 33 24.60 44.26 3.56
CA ILE A 33 25.07 45.37 2.74
C ILE A 33 25.89 46.29 3.64
N PHE A 34 27.14 46.55 3.24
CA PHE A 34 28.05 47.47 3.91
C PHE A 34 28.25 48.73 3.06
N ASP A 35 28.46 49.87 3.71
CA ASP A 35 28.85 51.10 3.02
C ASP A 35 30.31 51.05 2.57
N SER A 36 30.76 52.08 1.85
CA SER A 36 32.14 52.20 1.37
C SER A 36 33.19 52.33 2.49
N LYS A 37 32.77 52.45 3.76
CA LYS A 37 33.62 52.50 4.96
C LYS A 37 33.56 51.18 5.76
N GLY A 38 32.84 50.18 5.27
CA GLY A 38 32.69 48.88 5.94
C GLY A 38 31.66 48.88 7.06
N HIS A 39 30.82 49.90 7.20
CA HIS A 39 29.74 49.90 8.18
C HIS A 39 28.51 49.19 7.61
N LEU A 40 27.88 48.36 8.42
CA LEU A 40 26.66 47.66 8.05
C LEU A 40 25.50 48.66 7.87
N VAL A 41 24.97 48.76 6.65
CA VAL A 41 23.88 49.69 6.29
C VAL A 41 22.58 48.99 5.89
N GLY A 42 22.60 47.67 5.76
CA GLY A 42 21.38 46.89 5.57
C GLY A 42 21.61 45.41 5.83
N THR A 43 20.71 44.75 6.53
CA THR A 43 20.69 43.30 6.67
C THR A 43 19.64 42.69 5.75
N PRO A 44 19.84 41.44 5.26
CA PRO A 44 18.80 40.71 4.55
C PRO A 44 17.52 40.67 5.38
N PHE A 45 16.38 40.97 4.77
CA PHE A 45 15.09 40.68 5.39
C PHE A 45 14.97 39.16 5.48
N VAL A 46 15.19 38.59 6.67
CA VAL A 46 14.90 37.19 6.92
C VAL A 46 13.38 37.08 6.83
N PRO A 47 12.81 36.41 5.80
CA PRO A 47 11.37 36.21 5.76
C PRO A 47 10.98 35.56 7.09
N LYS A 48 9.96 36.10 7.78
CA LYS A 48 9.38 35.37 8.92
C LYS A 48 9.11 33.96 8.42
N LYS A 49 9.69 32.95 9.08
CA LYS A 49 9.34 31.55 8.79
C LYS A 49 7.81 31.48 8.76
N PRO A 50 7.20 30.81 7.76
CA PRO A 50 5.76 30.64 7.71
C PRO A 50 5.32 30.11 9.07
N GLN A 51 4.66 30.97 9.84
CA GLN A 51 4.19 30.65 11.16
C GLN A 51 2.84 29.97 10.96
N ALA A 52 2.62 28.83 11.60
CA ALA A 52 1.36 28.12 11.48
C ALA A 52 0.20 29.05 11.85
N SER A 53 -0.83 29.03 11.01
CA SER A 53 -2.05 29.80 11.13
C SER A 53 -2.96 29.21 12.21
N LEU A 54 -2.98 27.87 12.32
CA LEU A 54 -3.64 27.15 13.39
C LEU A 54 -2.70 27.00 14.60
N THR A 55 -3.31 26.88 15.77
CA THR A 55 -2.64 26.37 16.97
C THR A 55 -2.72 24.85 17.01
N GLN A 56 -1.81 24.20 17.74
CA GLN A 56 -1.87 22.76 18.05
C GLN A 56 -3.27 22.34 18.52
N LYS A 57 -3.83 23.09 19.48
CA LYS A 57 -5.19 22.83 20.00
C LYS A 57 -6.30 23.00 18.95
N GLN A 58 -6.13 23.85 17.94
CA GLN A 58 -7.10 23.98 16.85
C GLN A 58 -7.00 22.78 15.91
N ALA A 59 -5.79 22.38 15.53
CA ALA A 59 -5.55 21.19 14.71
C ALA A 59 -6.13 19.93 15.39
N LEU A 60 -5.82 19.73 16.68
CA LEU A 60 -6.38 18.64 17.48
C LEU A 60 -7.91 18.64 17.48
N ARG A 61 -8.54 19.78 17.80
CA ARG A 61 -10.01 19.86 17.84
C ARG A 61 -10.65 19.59 16.49
N ASN A 62 -10.05 20.04 15.39
CA ASN A 62 -10.55 19.76 14.05
C ASN A 62 -10.44 18.26 13.74
N PHE A 63 -9.31 17.65 14.10
CA PHE A 63 -9.09 16.21 13.93
C PHE A 63 -10.03 15.36 14.78
N GLU A 64 -10.20 15.66 16.07
CA GLU A 64 -11.11 14.95 16.98
C GLU A 64 -12.58 15.02 16.55
N ARG A 65 -12.97 16.11 15.86
CA ARG A 65 -14.33 16.31 15.34
C ARG A 65 -14.59 15.65 14.00
N TYR A 66 -13.54 15.22 13.29
CA TYR A 66 -13.70 14.56 12.00
C TYR A 66 -14.54 13.29 12.16
N PRO A 67 -15.63 13.07 11.40
CA PRO A 67 -16.62 12.04 11.72
C PRO A 67 -16.05 10.63 11.92
N LYS A 68 -15.09 10.23 11.07
CA LYS A 68 -14.38 8.94 11.19
C LYS A 68 -13.61 8.82 12.50
N VAL A 69 -12.87 9.88 12.87
CA VAL A 69 -12.05 9.94 14.09
C VAL A 69 -12.95 10.04 15.32
N ALA A 70 -13.95 10.92 15.31
CA ALA A 70 -14.91 11.08 16.40
C ALA A 70 -15.63 9.75 16.72
N SER A 71 -16.11 9.05 15.69
CA SER A 71 -16.71 7.72 15.83
C SER A 71 -15.71 6.69 16.34
N TRP A 72 -14.45 6.77 15.95
CA TRP A 72 -13.42 5.86 16.45
C TRP A 72 -13.09 6.10 17.92
N LEU A 73 -12.87 7.37 18.26
CA LEU A 73 -12.55 7.82 19.61
C LEU A 73 -13.69 7.57 20.60
N SER A 74 -14.94 7.39 20.17
CA SER A 74 -16.04 7.09 21.10
C SER A 74 -15.88 5.74 21.82
N ARG A 75 -14.98 4.86 21.34
CA ARG A 75 -14.65 3.56 21.98
C ARG A 75 -13.68 3.69 23.17
N TYR A 76 -13.04 4.84 23.31
CA TYR A 76 -12.02 5.08 24.32
C TYR A 76 -12.48 6.18 25.29
N PRO A 77 -12.23 6.07 26.61
CA PRO A 77 -12.42 7.18 27.54
C PRO A 77 -11.66 8.44 27.10
N ARG A 78 -12.19 9.63 27.42
CA ARG A 78 -11.46 10.89 27.21
C ARG A 78 -10.32 11.06 28.21
N SER A 79 -10.54 10.64 29.46
CA SER A 79 -9.50 10.62 30.48
C SER A 79 -8.43 9.58 30.13
N GLY A 80 -7.16 9.99 30.17
CA GLY A 80 -6.02 9.11 29.85
C GLY A 80 -5.61 9.09 28.38
N ARG A 81 -6.20 9.95 27.54
CA ARG A 81 -5.65 10.21 26.19
C ARG A 81 -4.47 11.16 26.29
N SER A 82 -3.50 10.94 25.42
CA SER A 82 -2.44 11.91 25.11
C SER A 82 -2.42 12.18 23.62
N ASP A 83 -1.91 13.35 23.24
CA ASP A 83 -1.89 13.85 21.88
C ASP A 83 -0.52 14.46 21.55
N GLU A 84 -0.23 14.51 20.25
CA GLU A 84 0.95 15.16 19.69
C GLU A 84 0.58 15.82 18.36
N GLU A 85 0.89 17.12 18.24
CA GLU A 85 0.71 17.86 16.99
C GLU A 85 2.02 18.47 16.52
N THR A 86 2.45 18.03 15.34
CA THR A 86 3.67 18.48 14.68
C THR A 86 3.34 19.20 13.38
N TYR A 87 3.81 20.44 13.23
CA TYR A 87 3.61 21.25 12.03
C TYR A 87 4.78 21.10 11.05
N ASP A 88 4.49 20.76 9.80
CA ASP A 88 5.44 20.82 8.70
C ASP A 88 5.24 22.09 7.87
N ALA A 89 6.17 23.04 8.01
CA ALA A 89 6.15 24.30 7.28
C ALA A 89 6.36 24.15 5.77
N LYS A 90 6.85 23.00 5.28
CA LYS A 90 7.03 22.76 3.84
C LYS A 90 5.72 22.37 3.16
N SER A 91 4.92 21.53 3.80
CA SER A 91 3.61 21.10 3.29
C SER A 91 2.46 22.00 3.74
N GLY A 92 2.63 22.73 4.83
CA GLY A 92 1.53 23.49 5.45
C GLY A 92 0.52 22.58 6.14
N GLU A 93 0.98 21.43 6.65
CA GLU A 93 0.15 20.40 7.28
C GLU A 93 0.54 20.21 8.75
N TRP A 94 -0.47 19.98 9.58
CA TRP A 94 -0.32 19.47 10.94
C TRP A 94 -0.51 17.96 10.93
N THR A 95 0.47 17.22 11.40
CA THR A 95 0.30 15.81 11.78
C THR A 95 -0.23 15.76 13.19
N VAL A 96 -1.37 15.11 13.40
CA VAL A 96 -2.01 14.93 14.71
C VAL A 96 -2.05 13.45 15.04
N LYS A 97 -1.58 13.10 16.23
CA LYS A 97 -1.59 11.74 16.77
C LYS A 97 -2.27 11.71 18.12
N ILE A 98 -2.99 10.63 18.40
CA ILE A 98 -3.73 10.41 19.65
C ILE A 98 -3.44 9.01 20.16
N TRP A 99 -3.08 8.90 21.43
CA TRP A 99 -2.82 7.64 22.13
C TRP A 99 -3.81 7.40 23.27
N TRP A 100 -3.93 6.14 23.70
CA TRP A 100 -4.67 5.80 24.90
C TRP A 100 -4.11 4.55 25.58
N GLY A 101 -3.57 4.73 26.80
CA GLY A 101 -3.12 3.64 27.68
C GLY A 101 -2.35 2.53 26.95
N ASP A 102 -2.71 1.28 27.25
CA ASP A 102 -2.09 0.09 26.66
C ASP A 102 -2.44 -0.13 25.18
N ALA A 103 -3.44 0.59 24.64
CA ALA A 103 -3.80 0.50 23.23
C ALA A 103 -2.78 1.21 22.32
N GLY A 104 -1.87 2.02 22.89
CA GLY A 104 -0.90 2.78 22.11
C GLY A 104 -1.58 3.84 21.25
N GLU A 105 -1.09 4.02 20.03
CA GLU A 105 -1.60 5.03 19.09
C GLU A 105 -2.95 4.57 18.51
N ILE A 106 -4.00 5.35 18.74
CA ILE A 106 -5.38 4.99 18.38
C ILE A 106 -5.93 5.79 17.19
N ALA A 107 -5.37 6.96 16.90
CA ALA A 107 -5.71 7.76 15.72
C ALA A 107 -4.52 8.61 15.26
N GLU A 108 -4.36 8.73 13.95
CA GLU A 108 -3.36 9.58 13.29
C GLU A 108 -4.02 10.28 12.11
N GLY A 109 -3.61 11.50 11.78
CA GLY A 109 -4.06 12.15 10.57
C GLY A 109 -3.35 13.46 10.27
N LYS A 110 -3.77 14.07 9.18
CA LYS A 110 -3.25 15.36 8.73
C LYS A 110 -4.33 16.41 8.62
N VAL A 111 -4.03 17.60 9.11
CA VAL A 111 -4.90 18.78 9.10
C VAL A 111 -4.20 19.90 8.34
N LEU A 112 -4.85 20.45 7.32
CA LEU A 112 -4.32 21.60 6.59
C LEU A 112 -4.31 22.83 7.49
N ASP A 113 -3.17 23.52 7.56
CA ASP A 113 -3.03 24.75 8.34
C ASP A 113 -3.84 25.91 7.76
N ALA A 114 -4.05 25.92 6.43
CA ALA A 114 -4.73 27.00 5.73
C ALA A 114 -6.20 27.16 6.13
N ASP A 115 -6.92 26.06 6.35
CA ASP A 115 -8.37 26.05 6.58
C ASP A 115 -8.83 25.10 7.70
N GLY A 116 -7.94 24.29 8.26
CA GLY A 116 -8.26 23.32 9.30
C GLY A 116 -8.97 22.07 8.80
N SER A 117 -9.02 21.83 7.48
CA SER A 117 -9.60 20.63 6.91
C SER A 117 -8.72 19.40 7.18
N VAL A 118 -9.36 18.27 7.47
CA VAL A 118 -8.67 16.99 7.66
C VAL A 118 -8.53 16.32 6.30
N VAL A 119 -7.30 16.18 5.82
CA VAL A 119 -6.99 15.59 4.50
C VAL A 119 -6.65 14.11 4.59
N GLU A 120 -6.16 13.66 5.74
CA GLU A 120 -5.88 12.26 6.02
C GLU A 120 -6.35 11.90 7.43
N ALA A 121 -6.93 10.71 7.59
CA ALA A 121 -7.40 10.22 8.87
C ALA A 121 -7.35 8.69 8.93
N TRP A 122 -6.55 8.18 9.86
CA TRP A 122 -6.31 6.77 10.10
C TRP A 122 -6.71 6.40 11.53
N THR A 123 -7.33 5.24 11.66
CA THR A 123 -7.90 4.78 12.93
C THR A 123 -7.72 3.27 13.06
N GLY A 124 -7.52 2.78 14.28
CA GLY A 124 -7.37 1.34 14.55
C GLY A 124 -6.17 0.74 13.80
N PRO A 125 -6.32 -0.39 13.08
CA PRO A 125 -5.20 -1.04 12.40
C PRO A 125 -4.44 -0.15 11.40
N GLN A 126 -5.09 0.89 10.84
CA GLN A 126 -4.48 1.79 9.87
C GLN A 126 -3.37 2.68 10.45
N VAL A 127 -3.39 2.86 11.78
CA VAL A 127 -2.37 3.62 12.52
C VAL A 127 -1.10 2.78 12.63
N ALA A 128 -1.22 1.56 13.16
CA ALA A 128 -0.10 0.65 13.34
C ALA A 128 0.44 0.07 12.03
N TRP A 129 -0.40 -0.04 10.99
CA TRP A 129 -0.04 -0.71 9.75
C TRP A 129 -0.40 0.12 8.53
N GLY A 130 0.62 0.77 7.94
CA GLY A 130 0.46 1.63 6.76
C GLY A 130 -0.17 0.91 5.56
N MET A 131 0.05 -0.41 5.40
CA MET A 131 -0.57 -1.17 4.32
C MET A 131 -2.09 -1.30 4.47
N ALA A 132 -2.64 -1.23 5.69
CA ALA A 132 -4.09 -1.22 5.92
C ALA A 132 -4.77 0.10 5.49
N ARG A 133 -4.01 1.09 5.03
CA ARG A 133 -4.54 2.37 4.53
C ARG A 133 -5.13 2.25 3.11
N GLY A 134 -4.91 1.14 2.41
CA GLY A 134 -5.48 0.91 1.07
C GLY A 134 -4.73 1.61 -0.06
N SER A 135 -3.44 1.90 0.11
CA SER A 135 -2.63 2.54 -0.92
C SER A 135 -2.51 1.66 -2.17
N PRO A 136 -2.69 2.21 -3.39
CA PRO A 136 -2.56 1.44 -4.62
C PRO A 136 -1.20 0.72 -4.70
N GLY A 137 -1.23 -0.58 -4.98
CA GLY A 137 -0.02 -1.40 -5.10
C GLY A 137 0.59 -1.89 -3.79
N ALA A 138 -0.02 -1.62 -2.63
CA ALA A 138 0.46 -2.14 -1.35
C ALA A 138 0.49 -3.68 -1.33
N PHE A 139 -0.53 -4.33 -1.91
CA PHE A 139 -0.62 -5.78 -2.04
C PHE A 139 -0.73 -6.20 -3.51
N GLY A 140 0.04 -7.21 -3.91
CA GLY A 140 -0.06 -7.83 -5.24
C GLY A 140 0.32 -6.92 -6.43
N GLY A 141 0.96 -5.78 -6.16
CA GLY A 141 1.33 -4.78 -7.15
C GLY A 141 0.13 -4.08 -7.78
N THR A 142 0.34 -3.47 -8.95
CA THR A 142 -0.66 -2.57 -9.57
C THR A 142 -1.60 -3.28 -10.55
N ALA A 143 -1.35 -4.55 -10.86
CA ALA A 143 -2.06 -5.25 -11.95
C ALA A 143 -3.14 -6.22 -11.46
N ILE A 144 -2.81 -7.21 -10.60
CA ILE A 144 -3.78 -8.27 -10.27
C ILE A 144 -5.02 -7.73 -9.55
N ASN A 145 -4.86 -6.66 -8.77
CA ASN A 145 -5.94 -5.97 -8.06
C ASN A 145 -6.70 -4.96 -8.94
N ASN A 146 -6.34 -4.80 -10.21
CA ASN A 146 -7.13 -4.00 -11.13
C ASN A 146 -8.51 -4.65 -11.32
N PRO A 147 -9.63 -3.93 -11.10
CA PRO A 147 -10.97 -4.50 -11.17
C PRO A 147 -11.30 -5.18 -12.50
N TRP A 148 -10.73 -4.72 -13.61
CA TRP A 148 -10.94 -5.31 -14.94
C TRP A 148 -10.18 -6.63 -15.10
N ILE A 149 -8.94 -6.70 -14.62
CA ILE A 149 -8.12 -7.91 -14.68
C ILE A 149 -8.70 -8.96 -13.73
N TRP A 150 -8.96 -8.59 -12.48
CA TRP A 150 -9.59 -9.47 -11.50
C TRP A 150 -10.97 -9.93 -11.98
N GLY A 151 -11.82 -9.00 -12.44
CA GLY A 151 -13.14 -9.30 -12.97
C GLY A 151 -13.11 -10.25 -14.17
N ALA A 152 -12.11 -10.12 -15.05
CA ALA A 152 -11.92 -11.06 -16.16
C ALA A 152 -11.59 -12.48 -15.67
N PHE A 153 -10.72 -12.63 -14.66
CA PHE A 153 -10.46 -13.93 -14.05
C PHE A 153 -11.71 -14.52 -13.40
N CYS A 154 -12.47 -13.72 -12.63
CA CYS A 154 -13.73 -14.16 -12.05
C CYS A 154 -14.74 -14.61 -13.12
N LEU A 155 -14.82 -13.87 -14.23
CA LEU A 155 -15.69 -14.22 -15.36
C LEU A 155 -15.25 -15.53 -16.01
N VAL A 156 -13.96 -15.69 -16.30
CA VAL A 156 -13.40 -16.92 -16.87
C VAL A 156 -13.66 -18.11 -15.93
N PHE A 157 -13.50 -17.93 -14.62
CA PHE A 157 -13.82 -18.96 -13.62
C PHE A 157 -15.30 -19.36 -13.65
N LEU A 158 -16.23 -18.40 -13.62
CA LEU A 158 -17.67 -18.66 -13.69
C LEU A 158 -18.09 -19.29 -15.01
N VAL A 159 -17.57 -18.80 -16.13
CA VAL A 159 -17.92 -19.30 -17.46
C VAL A 159 -17.31 -20.67 -17.72
N GLY A 160 -16.09 -20.88 -17.25
CA GLY A 160 -15.39 -22.17 -17.33
C GLY A 160 -16.10 -23.27 -16.55
N LEU A 161 -16.58 -22.96 -15.34
CA LEU A 161 -17.08 -23.97 -14.40
C LEU A 161 -18.60 -23.97 -14.20
N GLY A 162 -19.32 -22.96 -14.68
CA GLY A 162 -20.74 -22.76 -14.42
C GLY A 162 -21.67 -23.76 -15.10
N ASP A 163 -22.71 -24.17 -14.39
CA ASP A 163 -23.86 -24.91 -14.90
C ASP A 163 -24.91 -23.97 -15.53
N PHE A 164 -24.78 -23.64 -16.82
CA PHE A 164 -25.72 -22.79 -17.56
C PHE A 164 -27.07 -23.44 -17.89
N ARG A 165 -27.18 -24.77 -17.80
CA ARG A 165 -28.47 -25.47 -17.97
C ARG A 165 -29.28 -25.47 -16.68
N ARG A 166 -28.62 -25.41 -15.53
CA ARG A 166 -29.19 -25.39 -14.19
C ARG A 166 -28.56 -24.26 -13.38
N LEU A 167 -28.99 -23.04 -13.69
CA LEU A 167 -28.46 -21.82 -13.08
C LEU A 167 -28.53 -21.85 -11.54
N PHE A 168 -29.62 -22.38 -10.98
CA PHE A 168 -29.86 -22.48 -9.53
C PHE A 168 -29.36 -23.80 -8.90
N SER A 169 -28.30 -24.38 -9.44
CA SER A 169 -27.71 -25.61 -8.86
C SER A 169 -26.83 -25.31 -7.64
N LEU A 170 -26.74 -26.28 -6.72
CA LEU A 170 -25.79 -26.21 -5.59
C LEU A 170 -24.34 -26.02 -6.05
N ARG A 171 -23.97 -26.56 -7.21
CA ARG A 171 -22.64 -26.33 -7.82
C ARG A 171 -22.41 -24.87 -8.15
N ASN A 172 -23.36 -24.19 -8.78
CA ASN A 172 -23.20 -22.77 -9.09
C ASN A 172 -23.18 -21.94 -7.82
N LEU A 173 -23.94 -22.34 -6.80
CA LEU A 173 -23.85 -21.71 -5.49
C LEU A 173 -22.45 -21.88 -4.88
N ASP A 174 -21.83 -23.06 -4.99
CA ASP A 174 -20.43 -23.26 -4.57
C ASP A 174 -19.48 -22.30 -5.30
N LEU A 175 -19.64 -22.09 -6.61
CA LEU A 175 -18.83 -21.13 -7.38
C LEU A 175 -19.05 -19.68 -6.94
N LEU A 176 -20.28 -19.29 -6.63
CA LEU A 176 -20.59 -17.95 -6.14
C LEU A 176 -19.95 -17.69 -4.78
N PHE A 177 -19.97 -18.66 -3.87
CA PHE A 177 -19.26 -18.54 -2.59
C PHE A 177 -17.75 -18.48 -2.80
N LEU A 178 -17.17 -19.30 -3.69
CA LEU A 178 -15.74 -19.21 -4.01
C LEU A 178 -15.32 -17.85 -4.58
N LEU A 179 -16.24 -17.13 -5.22
CA LEU A 179 -16.02 -15.76 -5.68
C LEU A 179 -16.40 -14.67 -4.66
N SER A 180 -17.14 -15.01 -3.59
CA SER A 180 -17.58 -14.03 -2.60
C SER A 180 -16.43 -13.26 -1.92
N PRO A 181 -15.20 -13.81 -1.75
CA PRO A 181 -14.05 -13.04 -1.28
C PRO A 181 -13.68 -11.86 -2.17
N THR A 182 -14.15 -11.78 -3.41
CA THR A 182 -13.97 -10.58 -4.25
C THR A 182 -14.52 -9.33 -3.57
N ALA A 183 -15.64 -9.45 -2.84
CA ALA A 183 -16.18 -8.34 -2.06
C ALA A 183 -15.24 -7.99 -0.89
N SER A 184 -14.76 -8.99 -0.15
CA SER A 184 -13.77 -8.80 0.92
C SER A 184 -12.50 -8.09 0.42
N LEU A 185 -11.95 -8.57 -0.71
CA LEU A 185 -10.77 -8.00 -1.35
C LEU A 185 -10.99 -6.54 -1.79
N TRP A 186 -12.18 -6.21 -2.31
CA TRP A 186 -12.51 -4.83 -2.68
C TRP A 186 -12.39 -3.90 -1.47
N TYR A 187 -13.04 -4.22 -0.34
CA TYR A 187 -12.98 -3.37 0.86
C TYR A 187 -11.56 -3.33 1.44
N PHE A 188 -10.83 -4.45 1.40
CA PHE A 188 -9.46 -4.52 1.89
C PHE A 188 -8.53 -3.60 1.10
N ASN A 189 -8.62 -3.62 -0.23
CA ASN A 189 -7.84 -2.75 -1.12
C ASN A 189 -8.19 -1.27 -0.96
N HIS A 190 -9.37 -0.93 -0.43
CA HIS A 190 -9.77 0.44 -0.09
C HIS A 190 -9.52 0.81 1.37
N GLY A 191 -8.81 -0.04 2.12
CA GLY A 191 -8.45 0.18 3.52
C GLY A 191 -9.60 0.01 4.52
N ASP A 192 -10.76 -0.49 4.10
CA ASP A 192 -11.89 -0.80 5.00
C ASP A 192 -11.77 -2.24 5.53
N VAL A 193 -10.80 -2.44 6.41
CA VAL A 193 -10.51 -3.75 7.01
C VAL A 193 -11.68 -4.28 7.84
N PHE A 194 -12.43 -3.40 8.51
CA PHE A 194 -13.55 -3.80 9.37
C PHE A 194 -14.74 -4.35 8.58
N THR A 195 -14.90 -3.95 7.32
CA THR A 195 -15.89 -4.53 6.41
C THR A 195 -15.31 -5.71 5.63
N ALA A 196 -14.04 -5.62 5.21
CA ALA A 196 -13.36 -6.66 4.46
C ALA A 196 -13.32 -8.01 5.21
N VAL A 197 -12.92 -7.99 6.48
CA VAL A 197 -12.70 -9.23 7.26
C VAL A 197 -14.01 -10.01 7.46
N PRO A 198 -15.13 -9.42 7.92
CA PRO A 198 -16.38 -10.15 8.06
C PRO A 198 -16.93 -10.71 6.74
N LEU A 199 -16.70 -10.03 5.60
CA LEU A 199 -17.16 -10.50 4.29
C LEU A 199 -16.47 -11.79 3.82
N PHE A 200 -15.36 -12.20 4.45
CA PHE A 200 -14.70 -13.46 4.16
C PHE A 200 -15.37 -14.64 4.89
N TYR A 201 -16.01 -14.42 6.04
CA TYR A 201 -16.61 -15.49 6.85
C TYR A 201 -17.73 -16.27 6.16
N PRO A 202 -18.62 -15.68 5.32
CA PRO A 202 -19.61 -16.44 4.57
C PRO A 202 -19.00 -17.56 3.73
N LEU A 203 -17.86 -17.33 3.05
CA LEU A 203 -17.16 -18.37 2.32
C LEU A 203 -16.66 -19.47 3.28
N LEU A 204 -16.00 -19.09 4.37
CA LEU A 204 -15.45 -20.07 5.32
C LEU A 204 -16.54 -20.96 5.91
N VAL A 205 -17.65 -20.36 6.33
CA VAL A 205 -18.82 -21.10 6.80
C VAL A 205 -19.37 -22.01 5.71
N TRP A 206 -19.49 -21.51 4.48
CA TRP A 206 -19.96 -22.31 3.35
C TRP A 206 -19.05 -23.52 3.08
N VAL A 207 -17.73 -23.32 2.99
CA VAL A 207 -16.76 -24.40 2.72
C VAL A 207 -16.79 -25.45 3.83
N VAL A 208 -16.84 -25.04 5.11
CA VAL A 208 -16.92 -25.98 6.23
C VAL A 208 -18.21 -26.79 6.17
N LEU A 209 -19.36 -26.12 6.00
CA LEU A 209 -20.66 -26.79 5.95
C LEU A 209 -20.76 -27.73 4.75
N ARG A 210 -20.34 -27.27 3.56
CA ARG A 210 -20.40 -28.04 2.31
C ARG A 210 -19.41 -29.18 2.30
N GLY A 211 -18.16 -28.94 2.71
CA GLY A 211 -17.13 -29.97 2.83
C GLY A 211 -17.55 -31.07 3.78
N THR A 212 -18.07 -30.70 4.97
CA THR A 212 -18.59 -31.66 5.95
C THR A 212 -19.79 -32.43 5.38
N TRP A 213 -20.74 -31.75 4.75
CA TRP A 213 -21.88 -32.40 4.12
C TRP A 213 -21.47 -33.42 3.05
N ILE A 214 -20.54 -33.05 2.17
CA ILE A 214 -20.03 -33.93 1.10
C ILE A 214 -19.33 -35.13 1.72
N GLY A 215 -18.47 -34.93 2.72
CA GLY A 215 -17.75 -36.00 3.42
C GLY A 215 -18.70 -36.96 4.14
N VAL A 216 -19.69 -36.44 4.87
CA VAL A 216 -20.65 -37.25 5.64
C VAL A 216 -21.63 -38.00 4.72
N ARG A 217 -22.12 -37.35 3.67
CA ARG A 217 -23.13 -37.95 2.77
C ARG A 217 -22.51 -38.79 1.67
N ASN A 218 -21.21 -38.67 1.44
CA ASN A 218 -20.51 -39.18 0.25
C ASN A 218 -21.25 -38.81 -1.06
N ARG A 219 -21.78 -37.58 -1.09
CA ARG A 219 -22.59 -37.06 -2.21
C ARG A 219 -22.03 -35.70 -2.63
N GLY A 220 -21.03 -35.75 -3.50
CA GLY A 220 -20.57 -34.58 -4.24
C GLY A 220 -21.61 -34.13 -5.27
N THR A 221 -21.45 -32.91 -5.80
CA THR A 221 -22.26 -32.45 -6.93
C THR A 221 -21.60 -32.92 -8.23
N PRO A 222 -22.18 -33.87 -8.97
CA PRO A 222 -21.56 -34.36 -10.20
C PRO A 222 -21.40 -33.21 -11.20
N GLY A 223 -20.23 -33.11 -11.82
CA GLY A 223 -19.95 -32.09 -12.81
C GLY A 223 -19.00 -32.63 -13.87
N ALA A 224 -19.38 -32.46 -15.14
CA ALA A 224 -18.46 -32.63 -16.25
C ALA A 224 -18.05 -31.25 -16.78
N PRO A 225 -16.80 -31.07 -17.24
CA PRO A 225 -16.44 -29.91 -18.05
C PRO A 225 -17.32 -29.88 -19.30
N ARG A 226 -17.86 -28.70 -19.62
CA ARG A 226 -18.68 -28.50 -20.82
C ARG A 226 -17.88 -28.14 -22.06
N TRP A 227 -16.66 -27.72 -21.84
CA TRP A 227 -15.79 -27.19 -22.87
C TRP A 227 -15.02 -28.35 -23.52
N PRO A 228 -14.82 -28.31 -24.85
CA PRO A 228 -13.91 -29.23 -25.51
C PRO A 228 -12.54 -29.20 -24.86
N VAL A 229 -11.87 -30.36 -24.79
CA VAL A 229 -10.55 -30.49 -24.14
C VAL A 229 -9.53 -29.49 -24.70
N TRP A 230 -9.55 -29.22 -26.00
CA TRP A 230 -8.63 -28.27 -26.62
C TRP A 230 -8.83 -26.83 -26.13
N VAL A 231 -10.07 -26.41 -25.80
CA VAL A 231 -10.35 -25.09 -25.21
C VAL A 231 -9.77 -25.04 -23.80
N LEU A 232 -9.98 -26.10 -23.02
CA LEU A 232 -9.46 -26.17 -21.65
C LEU A 232 -7.93 -26.14 -21.64
N LEU A 233 -7.29 -26.93 -22.50
CA LEU A 233 -5.83 -26.93 -22.62
C LEU A 233 -5.28 -25.56 -23.04
N GLY A 234 -5.88 -24.94 -24.07
CA GLY A 234 -5.48 -23.60 -24.51
C GLY A 234 -5.66 -22.55 -23.42
N ALA A 235 -6.80 -22.58 -22.70
CA ALA A 235 -7.08 -21.69 -21.60
C ALA A 235 -6.11 -21.89 -20.43
N THR A 236 -5.81 -23.14 -20.04
CA THR A 236 -4.85 -23.43 -18.97
C THR A 236 -3.46 -22.91 -19.31
N ILE A 237 -2.95 -23.16 -20.52
CA ILE A 237 -1.63 -22.66 -20.95
C ILE A 237 -1.61 -21.12 -20.93
N PHE A 238 -2.66 -20.49 -21.47
CA PHE A 238 -2.76 -19.03 -21.48
C PHE A 238 -2.83 -18.44 -20.07
N LEU A 239 -3.70 -18.96 -19.21
CA LEU A 239 -3.90 -18.44 -17.86
C LEU A 239 -2.67 -18.66 -16.99
N ALA A 240 -2.01 -19.82 -17.09
CA ALA A 240 -0.76 -20.09 -16.41
C ALA A 240 0.34 -19.12 -16.84
N GLY A 241 0.56 -18.98 -18.16
CA GLY A 241 1.55 -18.05 -18.71
C GLY A 241 1.24 -16.59 -18.33
N PHE A 242 -0.02 -16.19 -18.38
CA PHE A 242 -0.46 -14.85 -17.99
C PHE A 242 -0.26 -14.61 -16.49
N ARG A 243 -0.59 -15.59 -15.62
CA ARG A 243 -0.37 -15.50 -14.17
C ARG A 243 1.11 -15.39 -13.81
N ILE A 244 1.97 -16.18 -14.47
CA ILE A 244 3.44 -16.07 -14.37
C ILE A 244 3.89 -14.66 -14.76
N GLY A 245 3.44 -14.16 -15.93
CA GLY A 245 3.79 -12.82 -16.40
C GLY A 245 3.37 -11.72 -15.43
N LEU A 246 2.16 -11.80 -14.87
CA LEU A 246 1.70 -10.87 -13.82
C LEU A 246 2.59 -10.92 -12.57
N ASN A 247 3.05 -12.11 -12.19
CA ASN A 247 3.91 -12.30 -11.03
C ASN A 247 5.28 -11.63 -11.27
N VAL A 248 5.94 -11.94 -12.38
CA VAL A 248 7.31 -11.47 -12.68
C VAL A 248 7.35 -9.97 -12.98
N GLU A 249 6.36 -9.43 -13.70
CA GLU A 249 6.44 -8.07 -14.23
C GLU A 249 5.72 -7.02 -13.39
N ARG A 250 4.68 -7.43 -12.65
CA ARG A 250 3.70 -6.48 -12.09
C ARG A 250 3.29 -6.75 -10.65
N SER A 251 3.96 -7.66 -9.96
CA SER A 251 3.71 -7.93 -8.54
C SER A 251 4.82 -7.37 -7.65
N ASN A 252 4.55 -7.30 -6.35
CA ASN A 252 5.51 -6.94 -5.32
C ASN A 252 5.59 -8.04 -4.27
N VAL A 253 6.74 -8.14 -3.60
CA VAL A 253 6.94 -9.05 -2.47
C VAL A 253 6.87 -8.26 -1.17
N ILE A 254 5.92 -8.64 -0.32
CA ILE A 254 5.74 -8.07 1.02
C ILE A 254 6.60 -8.80 2.07
N ASP A 255 6.55 -8.30 3.30
CA ASP A 255 7.26 -8.81 4.48
C ASP A 255 7.21 -10.32 4.60
N VAL A 256 6.05 -10.94 4.42
CA VAL A 256 5.89 -12.40 4.49
C VAL A 256 6.74 -13.14 3.46
N GLY A 257 6.72 -12.70 2.20
CA GLY A 257 7.52 -13.33 1.15
C GLY A 257 9.02 -13.09 1.34
N TYR A 258 9.38 -11.92 1.87
CA TYR A 258 10.77 -11.61 2.23
C TYR A 258 11.26 -12.49 3.38
N SER A 259 10.46 -12.62 4.45
CA SER A 259 10.71 -13.53 5.56
C SER A 259 10.86 -14.98 5.11
N GLY A 260 10.01 -15.41 4.16
CA GLY A 260 10.10 -16.68 3.44
C GLY A 260 11.51 -16.98 2.93
N VAL A 261 12.07 -16.03 2.17
CA VAL A 261 13.40 -16.16 1.55
C VAL A 261 14.52 -16.17 2.59
N ILE A 262 14.45 -15.30 3.60
CA ILE A 262 15.45 -15.29 4.70
C ILE A 262 15.41 -16.62 5.45
N GLY A 263 14.22 -17.06 5.86
CA GLY A 263 14.04 -18.30 6.61
C GLY A 263 14.54 -19.52 5.84
N ALA A 264 14.24 -19.61 4.54
CA ALA A 264 14.78 -20.66 3.68
C ALA A 264 16.31 -20.66 3.65
N GLU A 265 16.93 -19.49 3.54
CA GLU A 265 18.38 -19.36 3.55
C GLU A 265 18.98 -19.82 4.89
N ARG A 266 18.36 -19.47 6.02
CA ARG A 266 18.82 -19.91 7.34
C ARG A 266 18.75 -21.43 7.47
N ILE A 267 17.63 -22.03 7.07
CA ILE A 267 17.43 -23.48 7.13
C ILE A 267 18.47 -24.22 6.29
N VAL A 268 18.69 -23.78 5.04
CA VAL A 268 19.68 -24.42 4.16
C VAL A 268 21.10 -24.34 4.71
N ASN A 269 21.43 -23.28 5.46
CA ASN A 269 22.72 -23.11 6.12
C ASN A 269 22.78 -23.74 7.53
N GLY A 270 21.79 -24.55 7.93
CA GLY A 270 21.76 -25.23 9.23
C GLY A 270 21.52 -24.30 10.43
N GLN A 271 20.96 -23.11 10.19
CA GLN A 271 20.61 -22.14 11.23
C GLN A 271 19.10 -22.17 11.48
N ALA A 272 18.71 -22.12 12.75
CA ALA A 272 17.31 -21.91 13.11
C ALA A 272 16.88 -20.52 12.61
N PRO A 273 15.74 -20.37 11.91
CA PRO A 273 15.31 -19.06 11.42
C PRO A 273 15.16 -18.04 12.55
N TRP A 274 14.34 -18.33 13.57
CA TRP A 274 14.14 -17.39 14.67
C TRP A 274 15.40 -17.15 15.49
N GLY A 275 15.60 -15.88 15.85
CA GLY A 275 16.81 -15.41 16.51
C GLY A 275 18.01 -15.21 15.57
N ASN A 276 17.91 -15.63 14.30
CA ASN A 276 18.97 -15.45 13.29
C ASN A 276 18.52 -14.60 12.09
N PHE A 277 17.35 -13.99 12.15
CA PHE A 277 16.95 -12.98 11.16
C PHE A 277 17.90 -11.76 11.21
N PRO A 278 18.11 -11.07 10.09
CA PRO A 278 18.89 -9.84 10.07
C PRO A 278 18.25 -8.79 10.97
N VAL A 279 19.05 -8.16 11.83
CA VAL A 279 18.57 -7.14 12.78
C VAL A 279 19.20 -5.78 12.50
N GLU A 280 18.55 -4.74 12.99
CA GLU A 280 19.03 -3.35 12.87
C GLU A 280 20.19 -3.07 13.84
N HIS A 281 20.93 -1.99 13.58
CA HIS A 281 21.93 -1.42 14.50
C HIS A 281 23.05 -2.37 14.97
N THR A 282 23.33 -3.44 14.23
CA THR A 282 24.35 -4.44 14.58
C THR A 282 25.78 -3.90 14.58
N ARG A 283 26.21 -3.28 13.47
CA ARG A 283 27.56 -2.69 13.34
C ARG A 283 27.57 -1.39 12.56
N LYS A 284 27.32 -1.48 11.25
CA LYS A 284 27.40 -0.35 10.32
C LYS A 284 26.27 -0.47 9.32
N SER A 285 25.62 0.65 9.04
CA SER A 285 24.71 0.75 7.91
C SER A 285 25.48 0.55 6.59
N CYS A 286 24.87 -0.19 5.66
CA CYS A 286 25.52 -0.59 4.41
C CYS A 286 24.64 -0.39 3.17
N GLY A 287 23.55 0.38 3.30
CA GLY A 287 22.67 0.76 2.20
C GLY A 287 22.14 2.19 2.33
N PRO A 288 21.45 2.67 1.29
CA PRO A 288 20.83 3.99 1.32
C PRO A 288 19.69 4.05 2.34
N ALA A 289 19.36 5.27 2.76
CA ALA A 289 18.12 5.54 3.48
C ALA A 289 16.93 5.48 2.53
N ASP A 290 15.78 5.06 3.03
CA ASP A 290 14.52 5.10 2.30
C ASP A 290 13.90 6.52 2.28
N ALA A 291 12.69 6.65 1.76
CA ALA A 291 11.98 7.94 1.66
C ALA A 291 11.66 8.56 3.04
N SER A 292 11.59 7.75 4.10
CA SER A 292 11.46 8.18 5.50
C SER A 292 12.80 8.53 6.15
N GLY A 293 13.92 8.32 5.45
CA GLY A 293 15.27 8.49 6.01
C GLY A 293 15.75 7.29 6.83
N GLU A 294 15.01 6.18 6.82
CA GLU A 294 15.32 4.96 7.56
C GLU A 294 16.33 4.11 6.76
N ILE A 295 17.39 3.60 7.41
CA ILE A 295 18.34 2.67 6.76
C ILE A 295 18.06 1.26 7.27
N ARG A 296 17.57 0.40 6.37
CA ARG A 296 17.27 -1.00 6.70
C ARG A 296 18.43 -1.96 6.50
N ASN A 297 19.46 -1.57 5.76
CA ASN A 297 20.57 -2.47 5.43
C ASN A 297 21.71 -2.34 6.43
N TRP A 298 22.02 -3.43 7.13
CA TRP A 298 23.04 -3.48 8.18
C TRP A 298 24.01 -4.63 7.97
N ILE A 299 25.29 -4.41 8.32
CA ILE A 299 26.30 -5.47 8.34
C ILE A 299 26.02 -6.39 9.52
N GLN A 300 25.56 -7.60 9.23
CA GLN A 300 25.23 -8.62 10.22
C GLN A 300 26.48 -9.28 10.82
N THR A 301 26.30 -10.14 11.82
CA THR A 301 27.40 -10.85 12.50
C THR A 301 28.20 -11.77 11.57
N ASN A 302 27.55 -12.26 10.51
CA ASN A 302 28.16 -13.03 9.42
C ASN A 302 28.99 -12.16 8.44
N GLY A 303 29.05 -10.85 8.63
CA GLY A 303 29.78 -9.90 7.79
C GLY A 303 29.05 -9.48 6.50
N ARG A 304 27.87 -10.03 6.21
CA ARG A 304 27.06 -9.68 5.04
C ARG A 304 26.23 -8.43 5.31
N CYS A 305 26.01 -7.65 4.26
CA CYS A 305 25.06 -6.55 4.28
C CYS A 305 23.66 -7.10 4.00
N GLU A 306 22.79 -7.10 5.01
CA GLU A 306 21.45 -7.68 4.89
C GLU A 306 20.37 -6.64 5.30
N SER A 307 19.22 -6.61 4.60
CA SER A 307 18.09 -5.77 5.01
C SER A 307 17.42 -6.40 6.23
N ALA A 308 17.32 -5.61 7.29
CA ALA A 308 16.75 -5.99 8.56
C ALA A 308 15.30 -6.46 8.42
N ASN A 309 14.99 -7.50 9.17
CA ASN A 309 13.64 -8.04 9.36
C ASN A 309 13.60 -8.82 10.69
N PRO A 310 13.87 -8.15 11.82
CA PRO A 310 14.10 -8.84 13.09
C PRO A 310 12.88 -9.64 13.58
N GLU A 311 11.68 -9.23 13.20
CA GLU A 311 10.42 -9.86 13.58
C GLU A 311 10.12 -11.14 12.77
N GLY A 312 10.65 -11.26 11.55
CA GLY A 312 10.31 -12.34 10.63
C GLY A 312 8.83 -12.29 10.22
N ASP A 313 8.19 -13.45 10.07
CA ASP A 313 6.73 -13.52 9.86
C ASP A 313 6.00 -14.38 10.91
N THR A 314 4.67 -14.31 10.86
CA THR A 314 3.76 -15.00 11.77
C THR A 314 3.46 -16.46 11.40
N TYR A 315 3.88 -16.93 10.22
CA TYR A 315 3.54 -18.25 9.68
C TYR A 315 4.59 -19.32 10.02
N GLY A 316 5.82 -18.90 10.31
CA GLY A 316 6.83 -19.77 10.92
C GLY A 316 7.51 -20.75 9.94
N PRO A 317 8.09 -21.86 10.42
CA PRO A 317 9.12 -22.61 9.70
C PRO A 317 8.56 -23.38 8.52
N ALA A 318 7.33 -23.87 8.64
CA ALA A 318 6.65 -24.54 7.53
C ALA A 318 6.50 -23.60 6.33
N ALA A 319 6.26 -22.30 6.58
CA ALA A 319 6.28 -21.31 5.51
C ALA A 319 7.69 -21.15 4.95
N TYR A 320 8.71 -20.98 5.78
CA TYR A 320 10.11 -20.83 5.34
C TYR A 320 10.61 -22.03 4.51
N GLU A 321 10.29 -23.26 4.90
CA GLU A 321 10.64 -24.49 4.18
C GLU A 321 10.10 -24.47 2.75
N SER A 322 8.90 -23.90 2.54
CA SER A 322 8.30 -23.81 1.22
C SER A 322 9.07 -22.91 0.23
N TYR A 323 9.92 -22.01 0.73
CA TYR A 323 10.78 -21.15 -0.09
C TYR A 323 12.13 -21.78 -0.40
N ILE A 324 12.49 -22.92 0.23
CA ILE A 324 13.80 -23.60 0.01
C ILE A 324 14.06 -23.91 -1.47
N PRO A 325 13.13 -24.49 -2.25
CA PRO A 325 13.39 -24.75 -3.67
C PRO A 325 13.70 -23.48 -4.46
N GLY A 326 12.96 -22.39 -4.20
CA GLY A 326 13.18 -21.10 -4.84
C GLY A 326 14.53 -20.49 -4.44
N TYR A 327 14.89 -20.55 -3.16
CA TYR A 327 16.18 -20.09 -2.68
C TYR A 327 17.35 -20.91 -3.25
N LEU A 328 17.25 -22.24 -3.29
CA LEU A 328 18.29 -23.09 -3.87
C LEU A 328 18.49 -22.83 -5.37
N ALA A 329 17.42 -22.50 -6.09
CA ALA A 329 17.47 -22.23 -7.52
C ALA A 329 17.95 -20.80 -7.86
N LEU A 330 17.56 -19.80 -7.08
CA LEU A 330 17.67 -18.38 -7.45
C LEU A 330 18.43 -17.53 -6.42
N GLY A 331 18.70 -18.08 -5.25
CA GLY A 331 19.45 -17.44 -4.17
C GLY A 331 18.72 -16.29 -3.49
N TRP A 332 19.48 -15.59 -2.64
CA TRP A 332 19.07 -14.34 -2.00
C TRP A 332 20.27 -13.39 -1.91
N SER A 333 20.09 -12.15 -2.34
CA SER A 333 21.15 -11.14 -2.37
C SER A 333 21.53 -10.58 -0.99
N GLY A 334 20.75 -10.92 0.05
CA GLY A 334 20.80 -10.24 1.35
C GLY A 334 19.85 -9.04 1.44
N LYS A 335 19.27 -8.58 0.33
CA LYS A 335 18.47 -7.34 0.30
C LYS A 335 17.01 -7.61 0.00
N TRP A 336 16.15 -6.66 0.34
CA TRP A 336 14.76 -6.61 -0.11
C TRP A 336 14.69 -6.00 -1.51
N ASP A 337 15.12 -6.77 -2.51
CA ASP A 337 15.20 -6.35 -3.92
C ASP A 337 14.10 -7.01 -4.78
N SER A 338 14.45 -7.56 -5.95
CA SER A 338 13.53 -8.28 -6.82
C SER A 338 13.11 -9.65 -6.28
N LEU A 339 13.81 -10.21 -5.27
CA LEU A 339 13.43 -11.44 -4.56
C LEU A 339 12.93 -12.60 -5.46
N PRO A 340 13.75 -13.05 -6.44
CA PRO A 340 13.33 -14.05 -7.43
C PRO A 340 12.90 -15.40 -6.79
N ALA A 341 13.49 -15.76 -5.65
CA ALA A 341 13.09 -16.93 -4.86
C ALA A 341 11.63 -16.85 -4.35
N ALA A 342 11.17 -15.65 -3.97
CA ALA A 342 9.79 -15.45 -3.52
C ALA A 342 8.80 -15.53 -4.70
N HIS A 343 9.16 -14.94 -5.84
CA HIS A 343 8.37 -15.08 -7.07
C HIS A 343 8.27 -16.55 -7.52
N PHE A 344 9.38 -17.29 -7.46
CA PHE A 344 9.38 -18.73 -7.75
C PHE A 344 8.41 -19.49 -6.84
N ALA A 345 8.49 -19.28 -5.52
CA ALA A 345 7.62 -19.97 -4.57
C ALA A 345 6.14 -19.64 -4.85
N SER A 346 5.81 -18.35 -5.04
CA SER A 346 4.44 -17.94 -5.38
C SER A 346 3.94 -18.56 -6.69
N ILE A 347 4.77 -18.61 -7.73
CA ILE A 347 4.40 -19.24 -9.01
C ILE A 347 4.19 -20.75 -8.83
N ALA A 348 5.07 -21.42 -8.07
CA ALA A 348 5.00 -22.86 -7.85
C ALA A 348 3.74 -23.26 -7.06
N PHE A 349 3.26 -22.43 -6.14
CA PHE A 349 2.02 -22.69 -5.42
C PHE A 349 0.75 -22.39 -6.23
N ASP A 350 0.84 -21.50 -7.22
CA ASP A 350 -0.29 -21.14 -8.08
C ASP A 350 -0.57 -22.16 -9.19
N LEU A 351 0.40 -23.02 -9.55
CA LEU A 351 0.35 -23.94 -10.70
C LEU A 351 0.26 -25.41 -10.30
#